data_AF-A0A2T0L060-F1
#
_entry.id   AF-A0A2T0L060-F1
#
_cell.length_a   1.000
_cell.length_b   1.000
_cell.length_c   1.000
_cell.angle_alpha   90.00
_cell.angle_beta   90.00
_cell.angle_gamma   90.00
#
_symmetry.space_group_name_H-M   'P 1'
#
loop_
_entity.id
_entity.type
_entity.pdbx_description
1 polymer ?
#
loop_
_entity_poly.entity_id
_entity_poly.type
_entity_poly.pdbx_seq_one_letter_code
_entity_poly.pdbx_strand_id
1 'polypeptide(L)' 'MPTPLFVTLLVLFVGSAGLIVINLTGDPGVDYWDLDGEKKSSPSKLDVLRNRIVFYSSGAVLVGTFIVYLMLRH' A
#
# COMPACT_ATOMS: atom_id res chain seq x y z
N MET A 1 1.55 -26.09 7.17
CA MET A 1 0.69 -25.06 7.81
C MET A 1 -0.78 -25.32 7.53
N PRO A 2 -1.72 -24.96 8.44
CA PRO A 2 -3.16 -25.02 8.18
C PRO A 2 -3.58 -24.07 7.06
N THR A 3 -4.53 -24.52 6.21
CA THR A 3 -5.11 -23.72 5.12
C THR A 3 -5.58 -22.31 5.53
N PRO A 4 -6.33 -22.12 6.64
CA PRO A 4 -6.77 -20.78 7.01
C PRO A 4 -5.60 -19.84 7.32
N LEU A 5 -4.54 -20.35 7.95
CA LEU A 5 -3.36 -19.56 8.29
C LEU A 5 -2.58 -19.14 7.04
N PHE A 6 -2.48 -20.04 6.04
CA PHE A 6 -1.88 -19.69 4.75
C PHE A 6 -2.67 -18.58 4.05
N VAL A 7 -4.00 -18.69 3.99
CA VAL A 7 -4.86 -17.68 3.35
C VAL A 7 -4.69 -16.33 4.05
N THR A 8 -4.66 -16.30 5.38
CA THR A 8 -4.41 -15.06 6.15
C THR A 8 -3.08 -14.43 5.77
N LEU A 9 -1.99 -15.20 5.72
CA LEU A 9 -0.67 -14.69 5.33
C LEU A 9 -0.66 -14.16 3.89
N LEU A 10 -1.33 -14.85 2.97
CA LEU A 10 -1.44 -14.42 1.58
C LEU A 10 -2.20 -13.10 1.46
N VAL A 11 -3.33 -12.96 2.15
CA VAL A 11 -4.14 -11.73 2.15
C VAL A 11 -3.35 -10.56 2.73
N LEU A 12 -2.65 -10.77 3.84
CA LEU A 12 -1.80 -9.75 4.44
C LEU A 12 -0.64 -9.34 3.51
N PHE A 13 -0.02 -10.31 2.84
CA PHE A 13 1.07 -10.05 1.90
C PHE A 13 0.60 -9.27 0.66
N VAL A 14 -0.46 -9.73 0.00
CA VAL A 14 -1.01 -9.06 -1.20
C VAL A 14 -1.61 -7.70 -0.83
N GLY A 15 -2.33 -7.60 0.29
CA GLY A 15 -2.92 -6.36 0.77
C GLY A 15 -1.87 -5.29 1.08
N SER A 16 -0.81 -5.66 1.82
CA SER A 16 0.29 -4.73 2.11
C SER A 16 1.07 -4.32 0.86
N ALA A 17 1.32 -5.25 -0.07
CA ALA A 17 1.92 -4.92 -1.36
C ALA A 17 1.06 -3.93 -2.16
N GLY A 18 -0.27 -4.12 -2.19
CA GLY A 18 -1.19 -3.19 -2.85
C GLY A 18 -1.17 -1.79 -2.26
N LEU A 19 -1.13 -1.66 -0.93
CA LEU A 19 -1.02 -0.36 -0.25
C LEU A 19 0.30 0.35 -0.55
N ILE A 20 1.40 -0.40 -0.65
CA ILE A 20 2.71 0.13 -1.05
C ILE A 20 2.66 0.65 -2.49
N VAL A 21 2.07 -0.11 -3.41
CA VAL A 21 1.90 0.31 -4.82
C VAL A 21 1.08 1.60 -4.89
N ILE A 22 -0.07 1.67 -4.22
CA ILE A 22 -0.91 2.89 -4.18
C ILE A 22 -0.13 4.11 -3.68
N ASN A 23 0.72 3.93 -2.66
CA ASN A 23 1.55 5.00 -2.12
C ASN A 23 2.67 5.44 -3.08
N LEU A 24 3.20 4.51 -3.90
CA LEU A 24 4.29 4.80 -4.84
C LEU A 24 3.78 5.37 -6.17
N THR A 25 2.68 4.84 -6.71
CA THR A 25 2.15 5.20 -8.03
C THR A 25 1.20 6.39 -7.98
N GLY A 26 0.89 6.88 -6.79
CA GLY A 26 0.00 8.00 -6.63
C GLY A 26 0.68 9.32 -7.00
N ASP A 27 0.71 9.62 -8.30
CA ASP A 27 1.02 10.96 -8.82
C ASP A 27 -0.01 11.96 -8.24
N PRO A 28 0.41 13.08 -7.62
CA PRO A 28 -0.50 14.17 -7.25
C PRO A 28 -1.18 14.83 -8.47
N GLY A 29 -0.79 14.47 -9.69
CA GLY A 29 -1.40 14.97 -10.91
C GLY A 29 -1.02 16.42 -11.09
N VAL A 30 0.23 16.66 -11.52
CA VAL A 30 0.62 18.00 -11.98
C VAL A 30 -0.18 18.29 -13.24
N ASP A 31 -1.21 19.13 -13.13
CA ASP A 31 -1.95 19.61 -14.28
C ASP A 31 -1.10 20.66 -15.00
N TYR A 32 -0.34 20.22 -16.01
CA TYR A 32 0.54 21.11 -16.79
C TYR A 32 -0.23 22.19 -17.59
N TRP A 33 -1.56 22.12 -17.62
CA TRP A 33 -2.43 23.13 -18.22
C TRP A 33 -3.02 24.12 -17.20
N ASP A 34 -2.77 23.94 -15.91
CA ASP A 34 -3.16 24.88 -14.85
C ASP A 34 -2.15 26.04 -14.76
N LEU A 35 -2.23 26.96 -15.73
CA LEU A 35 -1.29 28.08 -15.87
C LEU A 35 -1.55 29.23 -14.89
N ASP A 36 -2.76 29.31 -14.33
CA ASP A 36 -3.16 30.31 -13.33
C ASP A 36 -3.10 29.77 -11.89
N GLY A 37 -2.94 28.46 -11.71
CA GLY A 37 -2.82 27.81 -10.41
C GLY A 37 -4.13 27.77 -9.63
N GLU A 38 -5.26 28.01 -10.30
CA GLU A 38 -6.57 28.04 -9.65
C GLU A 38 -7.17 26.64 -9.47
N LYS A 39 -6.66 25.65 -10.21
CA LYS A 39 -7.20 24.29 -10.21
C LYS A 39 -6.57 23.43 -9.12
N LYS A 40 -7.15 23.48 -7.93
CA LYS A 40 -6.80 22.53 -6.85
C LYS A 40 -7.07 21.09 -7.29
N SER A 41 -6.07 20.22 -7.13
CA SER A 41 -6.25 18.78 -7.35
C SER A 41 -7.40 18.26 -6.48
N SER A 42 -8.39 17.64 -7.12
CA SER A 42 -9.55 17.11 -6.42
C SER A 42 -9.10 15.97 -5.51
N PRO A 43 -9.39 16.04 -4.19
CA PRO A 43 -8.94 15.01 -3.26
C PRO A 43 -9.55 13.66 -3.65
N SER A 44 -8.69 12.67 -3.89
CA SER A 44 -9.08 11.31 -4.20
C SER A 44 -9.32 10.53 -2.91
N LYS A 45 -10.27 9.59 -2.92
CA LYS A 45 -10.48 8.67 -1.78
C LYS A 45 -9.22 7.85 -1.46
N LEU A 46 -8.33 7.67 -2.44
CA LEU A 46 -7.03 7.01 -2.27
C LEU A 46 -6.00 7.88 -1.54
N ASP A 47 -6.19 9.19 -1.43
CA ASP A 47 -5.27 10.08 -0.72
C ASP A 47 -5.21 9.75 0.77
N VAL A 48 -6.31 9.25 1.34
CA VAL A 48 -6.37 8.77 2.73
C VAL A 48 -5.39 7.61 2.97
N LEU A 49 -5.21 6.74 1.96
CA LEU A 49 -4.27 5.62 2.02
C LEU A 49 -2.84 6.04 1.70
N ARG A 50 -2.66 7.23 1.11
CA ARG A 50 -1.39 7.78 0.62
C ARG A 50 -0.68 8.59 1.71
N ASN A 51 -0.42 7.94 2.84
CA ASN A 51 0.27 8.56 3.98
C ASN A 51 1.53 7.75 4.32
N ARG A 52 2.61 8.45 4.68
CA ARG A 52 3.86 7.87 5.19
C ARG A 52 3.62 6.81 6.26
N ILE A 53 2.69 7.05 7.18
CA ILE A 53 2.35 6.07 8.23
C ILE A 53 1.84 4.76 7.61
N VAL A 54 0.92 4.83 6.65
CA VAL A 54 0.36 3.67 5.95
C VAL A 54 1.42 2.98 5.11
N PHE A 55 2.31 3.73 4.47
CA PHE A 55 3.41 3.18 3.69
C PHE A 55 4.38 2.36 4.56
N TYR A 56 4.87 2.93 5.66
CA TYR A 56 5.81 2.25 6.54
C TYR A 56 5.16 1.06 7.28
N SER A 57 3.91 1.20 7.73
CA SER A 57 3.20 0.09 8.37
C SER A 57 2.94 -1.06 7.39
N SER A 58 2.57 -0.75 6.15
CA SER A 58 2.41 -1.76 5.09
C SER A 58 3.73 -2.47 4.79
N GLY A 59 4.84 -1.73 4.73
CA GLY A 59 6.17 -2.32 4.59
C GLY A 59 6.53 -3.29 5.72
N ALA A 60 6.26 -2.90 6.97
CA ALA A 60 6.48 -3.77 8.13
C ALA A 60 5.62 -5.04 8.08
N VAL A 61 4.35 -4.91 7.68
CA VAL A 61 3.43 -6.06 7.52
C VAL A 61 3.91 -6.99 6.41
N LEU A 62 4.34 -6.46 5.26
CA LEU A 62 4.84 -7.23 4.13
C LEU A 62 6.06 -8.08 4.55
N VAL A 63 7.06 -7.44 5.16
CA VAL A 63 8.27 -8.13 5.62
C VAL A 63 7.96 -9.12 6.73
N GLY A 64 7.14 -8.73 7.71
CA GLY A 64 6.74 -9.58 8.83
C GLY A 64 6.00 -10.83 8.36
N THR A 65 5.03 -10.68 7.46
CA THR A 65 4.31 -11.84 6.92
C THR A 65 5.19 -12.75 6.08
N PHE A 66 6.13 -12.19 5.32
CA PHE A 66 7.09 -13.00 4.58
C PHE A 66 7.99 -13.82 5.52
N ILE A 67 8.53 -13.22 6.58
CA ILE A 67 9.35 -13.92 7.58
C ILE A 67 8.54 -15.03 8.26
N VAL A 68 7.32 -14.73 8.73
CA VAL A 68 6.43 -15.71 9.38
C VAL A 68 6.12 -16.87 8.44
N TYR A 69 5.85 -16.59 7.16
CA TYR A 69 5.65 -17.63 6.16
C TYR A 69 6.87 -18.53 6.02
N LEU A 70 8.08 -17.98 5.94
CA LEU A 70 9.31 -18.77 5.87
C LEU A 70 9.50 -19.66 7.10
N MET A 71 9.22 -19.15 8.30
CA MET A 71 9.34 -19.91 9.54
C MET A 71 8.32 -21.05 9.65
N LEU A 72 7.09 -20.84 9.15
CA LEU A 72 6.01 -21.83 9.22
C LEU A 72 5.96 -22.81 8.04
N ARG A 73 6.72 -22.52 6.98
CA ARG A 73 6.92 -23.42 5.84
C ARG A 73 7.87 -24.56 6.17
N HIS A 74 8.80 -24.34 7.10
CA HIS A 74 9.82 -25.32 7.48
C HIS A 74 9.24 -26.43 8.37
#